data_AF-A0AB33KWR9-F1
#
_entry.id   AF-A0AB33KWR9-F1
#
_cell.length_a   1.000
_cell.length_b   1.000
_cell.length_c   1.000
_cell.angle_alpha   90.00
_cell.angle_beta   90.00
_cell.angle_gamma   90.00
#
_symmetry.space_group_name_H-M   'P 1'
#
loop_
_entity.id
_entity.type
_entity.pdbx_description
1 polymer ?
#
loop_
_entity_poly.entity_id
_entity_poly.type
_entity_poly.pdbx_seq_one_letter_code
_entity_poly.pdbx_strand_id
1 'polypeptide(L)'
;MKNSKLITIIVALISLVGIVLFIMTMGADEEDPIALSKAVSPLVTYSLILLILTAGVTVLASILSLFKNPEALKKSLLGLLAMGVLLVISYMLASDSQVLGATKEVVAEAGSSVSKYTSTGIWLSIILIVIAGGFFVWDLLKGIVKS
;
A
#
# COMPACT_ATOMS: atom_id res chain seq x y z
N MET A 1 -20.70 -25.77 9.21
CA MET A 1 -21.02 -26.32 7.86
C MET A 1 -22.05 -25.51 7.04
N LYS A 2 -22.71 -24.47 7.60
CA LYS A 2 -23.77 -23.72 6.88
C LYS A 2 -23.25 -22.49 6.10
N ASN A 3 -22.12 -21.90 6.52
CA ASN A 3 -21.58 -20.66 5.92
C ASN A 3 -20.78 -20.87 4.63
N SER A 4 -20.13 -22.02 4.44
CA SER A 4 -19.28 -22.25 3.26
C SER A 4 -20.09 -22.29 1.97
N LYS A 5 -21.24 -22.96 1.96
CA LYS A 5 -22.12 -23.02 0.77
C LYS A 5 -22.63 -21.65 0.34
N LEU A 6 -23.01 -20.79 1.30
CA LEU A 6 -23.48 -19.43 1.02
C LEU A 6 -22.36 -18.57 0.40
N ILE A 7 -21.15 -18.63 0.97
CA ILE A 7 -19.99 -17.90 0.43
C ILE A 7 -19.67 -18.39 -0.99
N THR A 8 -19.65 -19.70 -1.22
CA THR A 8 -19.42 -20.25 -2.56
C THR A 8 -20.45 -19.78 -3.58
N ILE A 9 -21.73 -19.70 -3.20
CA ILE A 9 -22.80 -19.19 -4.08
C ILE A 9 -22.58 -17.71 -4.40
N ILE A 10 -22.25 -16.88 -3.41
CA ILE A 10 -21.99 -15.45 -3.61
C ILE A 10 -20.79 -15.25 -4.54
N VAL A 11 -19.69 -15.98 -4.29
CA VAL A 11 -18.50 -15.92 -5.14
C VAL A 11 -18.82 -16.37 -6.56
N ALA A 12 -19.59 -17.44 -6.74
CA ALA A 12 -20.00 -17.91 -8.05
C ALA A 12 -20.83 -16.87 -8.82
N LEU A 13 -21.74 -16.16 -8.16
CA LEU A 13 -22.53 -15.09 -8.78
C LEU A 13 -21.66 -13.90 -9.20
N ILE A 14 -20.73 -13.48 -8.33
CA ILE A 14 -19.77 -12.42 -8.64
C ILE A 14 -18.93 -12.83 -9.85
N SER A 15 -18.32 -14.02 -9.82
CA SER A 15 -17.55 -14.54 -10.95
C SER A 15 -18.36 -14.64 -12.24
N LEU A 16 -19.62 -15.06 -12.17
CA LEU A 16 -20.50 -15.14 -13.34
C LEU A 16 -20.72 -13.75 -13.97
N VAL A 17 -21.00 -12.71 -13.17
CA VAL A 17 -21.15 -11.35 -13.67
C VAL A 17 -19.86 -10.86 -14.34
N GLY A 18 -18.70 -11.12 -13.72
CA GLY A 18 -17.41 -10.79 -14.31
C GLY A 18 -17.16 -11.48 -15.66
N ILE A 19 -17.48 -12.77 -15.76
CA ILE A 19 -17.35 -13.55 -17.00
C ILE A 19 -18.27 -13.00 -18.10
N VAL A 20 -19.52 -12.68 -17.78
CA VAL A 20 -20.46 -12.12 -18.76
C VAL A 20 -19.96 -10.78 -19.28
N LEU A 21 -19.54 -9.88 -18.39
CA LEU A 21 -18.97 -8.58 -18.80
C LEU A 21 -17.72 -8.76 -19.64
N PHE A 22 -16.87 -9.74 -19.33
CA PHE A 22 -15.67 -10.04 -20.10
C PHE A 22 -15.98 -10.54 -21.51
N ILE A 23 -16.94 -11.47 -21.65
CA ILE A 23 -17.38 -11.94 -22.97
C ILE A 23 -17.98 -10.79 -23.79
N MET A 24 -18.73 -9.88 -23.14
CA MET A 24 -19.26 -8.68 -23.81
C MET A 24 -18.16 -7.75 -24.32
N THR A 25 -17.03 -7.63 -23.60
CA THR A 25 -15.88 -6.85 -24.08
C THR A 25 -15.15 -7.50 -25.26
N MET A 26 -15.04 -8.84 -25.27
CA MET A 26 -14.38 -9.56 -26.35
C MET A 26 -15.18 -9.55 -27.66
N GLY A 27 -16.50 -9.39 -27.58
CA GLY A 27 -17.37 -9.30 -28.75
C GLY A 27 -17.54 -7.89 -29.31
N ALA A 28 -16.86 -6.89 -28.75
CA ALA A 28 -16.93 -5.51 -29.22
C ALA A 28 -16.02 -5.31 -30.44
N ASP A 29 -16.49 -4.50 -31.39
CA ASP A 29 -15.71 -4.14 -32.56
C ASP A 29 -14.52 -3.25 -32.16
N GLU A 30 -13.30 -3.69 -32.46
CA GLU A 30 -12.05 -3.00 -32.08
C GLU A 30 -11.85 -1.71 -32.89
N GLU A 31 -12.48 -1.60 -34.07
CA GLU A 31 -12.31 -0.48 -34.99
C GLU A 31 -13.27 0.70 -34.67
N ASP A 32 -14.31 0.48 -33.85
CA ASP A 32 -15.21 1.52 -33.36
C ASP A 32 -14.89 1.90 -31.90
N PRO A 33 -14.26 3.07 -31.65
CA PRO A 33 -13.89 3.49 -30.29
C PRO A 33 -15.10 3.73 -29.38
N ILE A 34 -16.28 4.01 -29.94
CA ILE A 34 -17.51 4.22 -29.17
C ILE A 34 -18.10 2.87 -28.72
N ALA A 35 -18.12 1.88 -29.60
CA ALA A 35 -18.58 0.53 -29.29
C ALA A 35 -17.65 -0.15 -28.27
N LEU A 36 -16.32 -0.02 -28.45
CA LEU A 36 -15.32 -0.55 -27.54
C LEU A 36 -15.43 0.06 -26.14
N SER A 37 -15.51 1.40 -26.05
CA SER A 37 -15.64 2.09 -24.76
C SER A 37 -16.91 1.70 -24.00
N LYS A 38 -18.04 1.54 -24.70
CA LYS A 38 -19.30 1.09 -24.12
C LYS A 38 -19.25 -0.35 -23.59
N ALA A 39 -18.51 -1.23 -24.25
CA ALA A 39 -18.36 -2.60 -23.80
C ALA A 39 -17.38 -2.72 -22.62
N VAL A 40 -16.26 -1.98 -22.66
CA VAL A 40 -15.17 -2.05 -21.66
C VAL A 40 -15.49 -1.29 -20.37
N SER A 41 -16.18 -0.16 -20.46
CA SER A 41 -16.47 0.69 -19.29
C SER A 41 -17.22 -0.04 -18.15
N PRO A 42 -18.26 -0.86 -18.44
CA PRO A 42 -18.91 -1.69 -17.42
C PRO A 42 -17.96 -2.68 -16.73
N LEU A 43 -17.06 -3.31 -17.48
CA LEU A 43 -16.08 -4.25 -16.93
C LEU A 43 -15.05 -3.56 -16.03
N VAL A 44 -14.55 -2.38 -16.44
CA VAL A 44 -13.61 -1.59 -15.64
C VAL A 44 -14.28 -1.12 -14.35
N THR A 45 -15.48 -0.57 -14.45
CA THR A 45 -16.25 -0.09 -13.28
C THR A 45 -16.53 -1.22 -12.30
N TYR A 46 -16.95 -2.38 -12.80
CA TYR A 46 -17.19 -3.57 -11.99
C TYR A 46 -15.92 -4.03 -11.27
N SER A 47 -14.79 -4.07 -11.97
CA SER A 47 -13.50 -4.47 -11.42
C SER A 47 -13.00 -3.51 -10.34
N LEU A 48 -13.18 -2.19 -10.54
CA LEU A 48 -12.84 -1.18 -9.55
C LEU A 48 -13.71 -1.30 -8.28
N ILE A 49 -15.01 -1.54 -8.43
CA ILE A 49 -15.91 -1.76 -7.29
C ILE A 49 -15.48 -3.01 -6.52
N LEU A 50 -15.19 -4.12 -7.22
CA LEU A 50 -14.70 -5.34 -6.57
C LEU A 50 -13.36 -5.13 -5.86
N LEU A 51 -12.44 -4.37 -6.47
CA LEU A 51 -11.16 -4.04 -5.86
C LEU A 51 -11.36 -3.25 -4.56
N ILE A 52 -12.18 -2.20 -4.59
CA ILE A 52 -12.48 -1.38 -3.42
C ILE A 52 -13.14 -2.21 -2.32
N LEU A 53 -14.14 -3.04 -2.67
CA LEU A 53 -14.81 -3.92 -1.71
C LEU A 53 -13.85 -4.94 -1.10
N THR A 54 -13.04 -5.60 -1.92
CA THR A 54 -12.10 -6.62 -1.45
C THR A 54 -11.01 -6.01 -0.60
N ALA A 55 -10.44 -4.88 -1.02
CA ALA A 55 -9.47 -4.12 -0.23
C ALA A 55 -10.08 -3.69 1.11
N GLY A 56 -11.30 -3.14 1.09
CA GLY A 56 -12.03 -2.73 2.30
C GLY A 56 -12.26 -3.89 3.26
N VAL A 57 -12.80 -5.02 2.78
CA VAL A 57 -13.00 -6.23 3.61
C VAL A 57 -11.68 -6.75 4.15
N THR A 58 -10.62 -6.76 3.34
CA THR A 58 -9.29 -7.24 3.76
C THR A 58 -8.71 -6.36 4.85
N VAL A 59 -8.80 -5.03 4.72
CA VAL A 59 -8.35 -4.08 5.75
C VAL A 59 -9.14 -4.27 7.04
N LEU A 60 -10.48 -4.34 6.95
CA LEU A 60 -11.34 -4.54 8.12
C LEU A 60 -11.05 -5.88 8.80
N ALA A 61 -10.91 -6.96 8.03
CA ALA A 61 -10.57 -8.28 8.55
C ALA A 61 -9.20 -8.27 9.21
N SER A 62 -8.20 -7.60 8.61
CA SER A 62 -6.86 -7.43 9.18
C SER A 62 -6.94 -6.72 10.53
N ILE A 63 -7.61 -5.57 10.61
CA ILE A 63 -7.78 -4.81 11.86
C ILE A 63 -8.51 -5.64 12.92
N LEU A 64 -9.64 -6.27 12.57
CA LEU A 64 -10.40 -7.13 13.49
C LEU A 64 -9.56 -8.33 13.96
N SER A 65 -8.70 -8.88 13.11
CA SER A 65 -7.82 -9.98 13.47
C SER A 65 -6.74 -9.55 14.47
N LEU A 66 -6.25 -8.31 14.36
CA LEU A 66 -5.31 -7.74 15.35
C LEU A 66 -6.00 -7.62 16.72
N PHE A 67 -7.21 -7.07 16.78
CA PHE A 67 -7.94 -6.96 18.06
C PHE A 67 -8.26 -8.31 18.71
N LYS A 68 -8.50 -9.34 17.91
CA LYS A 68 -8.74 -10.70 18.42
C LYS A 68 -7.46 -11.42 18.86
N ASN A 69 -6.30 -11.00 18.34
CA ASN A 69 -5.00 -11.59 18.62
C ASN A 69 -4.11 -10.61 19.40
N PRO A 70 -4.18 -10.60 20.75
CA PRO A 70 -3.49 -9.60 21.56
C PRO A 70 -1.95 -9.64 21.40
N GLU A 71 -1.37 -10.80 21.08
CA GLU A 71 0.06 -10.91 20.77
C GLU A 71 0.44 -10.20 19.48
N ALA A 72 -0.35 -10.40 18.40
CA ALA A 72 -0.13 -9.74 17.12
C ALA A 72 -0.34 -8.23 17.24
N LEU A 73 -1.37 -7.81 18.00
CA LEU A 73 -1.61 -6.40 18.28
C LEU A 73 -0.44 -5.75 19.01
N LYS A 74 0.10 -6.37 20.06
CA LYS A 74 1.28 -5.86 20.79
C LYS A 74 2.48 -5.71 19.86
N LYS A 75 2.78 -6.71 19.03
CA LYS A 75 3.90 -6.64 18.06
C LYS A 75 3.69 -5.52 17.04
N SER A 76 2.48 -5.40 16.49
CA SER A 76 2.13 -4.31 15.56
C SER A 76 2.24 -2.94 16.22
N LEU A 77 1.78 -2.80 17.46
CA LEU A 77 1.81 -1.55 18.20
C LEU A 77 3.24 -1.16 18.59
N LEU A 78 4.08 -2.12 18.96
CA LEU A 78 5.51 -1.89 19.19
C LEU A 78 6.21 -1.44 17.92
N GLY A 79 5.90 -2.05 16.77
CA GLY A 79 6.41 -1.61 15.47
C GLY A 79 5.97 -0.18 15.12
N LEU A 80 4.70 0.14 15.37
CA LEU A 80 4.16 1.49 15.14
C LEU A 80 4.78 2.52 16.10
N LEU A 81 4.99 2.14 17.36
CA LEU A 81 5.65 2.98 18.36
C LEU A 81 7.10 3.26 17.98
N ALA A 82 7.85 2.23 17.56
CA ALA A 82 9.22 2.40 17.06
C ALA A 82 9.25 3.34 15.85
N MET A 83 8.33 3.16 14.90
CA MET A 83 8.19 4.06 13.74
C MET A 83 7.86 5.50 14.17
N GLY A 84 6.96 5.67 15.15
CA GLY A 84 6.63 6.96 15.72
C GLY A 84 7.83 7.65 16.38
N VAL A 85 8.63 6.91 17.14
CA VAL A 85 9.89 7.43 17.72
C VAL A 85 10.86 7.87 16.64
N LEU A 86 11.05 7.07 15.59
CA LEU A 86 11.91 7.45 14.46
C LEU A 86 11.37 8.68 13.74
N LEU A 87 10.06 8.82 13.58
CA LEU A 87 9.45 10.00 12.99
C LEU A 87 9.69 11.26 13.82
N VAL A 88 9.56 11.18 15.14
CA VAL A 88 9.86 12.31 16.05
C VAL A 88 11.33 12.71 15.95
N ILE A 89 12.25 11.74 15.99
CA ILE A 89 13.68 12.01 15.81
C ILE A 89 13.94 12.67 14.46
N SER A 90 13.37 12.12 13.39
CA SER A 90 13.51 12.66 12.03
C SER A 90 12.99 14.10 11.93
N TYR A 91 11.88 14.40 12.61
CA TYR A 91 11.30 15.74 12.64
C TYR A 91 12.17 16.73 13.41
N MET A 92 12.82 16.29 14.49
CA MET A 92 13.77 17.11 15.24
C MET A 92 15.04 17.41 14.43
N LEU A 93 15.50 16.47 13.61
CA LEU A 93 16.65 16.66 12.72
C LEU A 93 16.28 17.46 11.46
N ALA A 94 15.00 17.48 11.08
CA ALA A 94 14.53 18.17 9.89
C ALA A 94 14.72 19.70 9.99
N SER A 95 15.29 20.27 8.93
CA SER A 95 15.41 21.71 8.74
C SER A 95 14.22 22.30 7.97
N ASP A 96 13.97 23.59 8.20
CA ASP A 96 13.03 24.41 7.43
C ASP A 96 13.68 25.07 6.20
N SER A 97 14.89 24.62 5.85
CA SER A 97 15.63 25.13 4.71
C SER A 97 14.96 24.75 3.40
N GLN A 98 15.28 25.46 2.32
CA GLN A 98 14.84 25.06 0.99
C GLN A 98 15.21 23.59 0.71
N VAL A 99 14.25 22.80 0.22
CA VAL A 99 14.48 21.42 -0.18
C VAL A 99 14.58 21.37 -1.69
N LEU A 100 15.72 20.87 -2.17
CA LEU A 100 16.00 20.70 -3.59
C LEU A 100 15.76 19.25 -4.00
N GLY A 101 15.19 19.07 -5.18
CA GLY A 101 15.05 17.76 -5.83
C GLY A 101 16.38 17.27 -6.40
N ALA A 102 16.39 16.02 -6.89
CA ALA A 102 17.59 15.41 -7.48
C ALA A 102 18.12 16.19 -8.71
N THR A 103 17.24 16.89 -9.42
CA THR A 103 17.50 17.76 -10.58
C THR A 103 17.83 19.21 -10.19
N LYS A 104 18.01 19.51 -8.89
CA LYS A 104 18.21 20.86 -8.32
C LYS A 104 17.00 21.81 -8.46
N GLU A 105 15.84 21.29 -8.83
CA GLU A 105 14.59 22.06 -8.76
C GLU A 105 14.15 22.27 -7.32
N VAL A 106 13.43 23.36 -7.07
CA VAL A 106 12.90 23.67 -5.75
C VAL A 106 11.66 22.81 -5.52
N VAL A 107 11.75 21.84 -4.62
CA VAL A 107 10.64 20.93 -4.27
C VAL A 107 9.85 21.47 -3.07
N ALA A 108 10.52 22.21 -2.19
CA ALA A 108 9.84 22.97 -1.14
C ALA A 108 10.59 24.27 -0.82
N GLU A 109 9.83 25.36 -0.72
CA GLU A 109 10.36 26.68 -0.36
C GLU A 109 10.81 26.74 1.10
N ALA A 110 11.85 27.53 1.37
CA ALA A 110 12.37 27.74 2.71
C ALA A 110 11.30 28.39 3.62
N GLY A 111 11.21 27.92 4.86
CA GLY A 111 10.23 28.40 5.84
C GLY A 111 8.80 27.91 5.64
N SER A 112 8.54 27.08 4.62
CA SER A 112 7.24 26.45 4.43
C SER A 112 7.09 25.19 5.29
N SER A 113 5.87 24.91 5.78
CA SER A 113 5.58 23.65 6.47
C SER A 113 5.85 22.42 5.58
N VAL A 114 5.72 22.59 4.26
CA VAL A 114 6.02 21.56 3.26
C VAL A 114 7.52 21.22 3.27
N SER A 115 8.40 22.21 3.45
CA SER A 115 9.85 21.99 3.56
C SER A 115 10.19 21.14 4.79
N LYS A 116 9.64 21.47 5.96
CA LYS A 116 9.86 20.68 7.18
C LYS A 116 9.42 19.23 7.02
N TYR A 117 8.22 18.99 6.48
CA TYR A 117 7.71 17.63 6.30
C TYR A 117 8.51 16.84 5.27
N THR A 118 8.93 17.47 4.18
CA THR A 118 9.78 16.84 3.18
C THR A 118 11.15 16.48 3.77
N SER A 119 11.76 17.41 4.50
CA SER A 119 13.03 17.20 5.21
C SER A 119 12.91 16.09 6.26
N THR A 120 11.78 16.01 6.97
CA THR A 120 11.46 14.92 7.90
C THR A 120 11.39 13.57 7.20
N GLY A 121 10.72 13.50 6.05
CA GLY A 121 10.63 12.27 5.24
C GLY A 121 11.99 11.81 4.72
N ILE A 122 12.86 12.75 4.34
CA ILE A 122 14.24 12.45 3.93
C ILE A 122 15.03 11.88 5.12
N TRP A 123 15.02 12.55 6.27
CA TRP A 123 15.71 12.06 7.47
C TRP A 123 15.20 10.70 7.92
N LEU A 124 13.89 10.47 7.90
CA LEU A 124 13.30 9.18 8.21
C LEU A 124 13.81 8.09 7.27
N SER A 125 13.86 8.38 5.96
CA SER A 125 14.37 7.46 4.96
C SER A 125 15.85 7.13 5.18
N ILE A 126 16.68 8.14 5.43
CA ILE A 126 18.11 7.96 5.72
C ILE A 126 18.31 7.08 6.95
N ILE A 127 17.59 7.37 8.05
CA ILE A 127 17.68 6.60 9.30
C ILE A 127 17.28 5.14 9.05
N LEU A 128 16.18 4.90 8.33
CA LEU A 128 15.74 3.55 7.99
C LEU A 128 16.75 2.81 7.13
N ILE A 129 17.35 3.46 6.12
CA ILE A 129 18.40 2.87 5.29
C ILE A 129 19.62 2.50 6.11
N VAL A 130 20.07 3.38 7.03
CA VAL A 130 21.23 3.12 7.89
C VAL A 130 20.96 1.94 8.82
N ILE A 131 19.79 1.90 9.47
CA ILE A 131 19.40 0.80 10.37
C ILE A 131 19.27 -0.51 9.59
N ALA A 132 18.47 -0.52 8.52
CA ALA A 132 18.23 -1.72 7.72
C ALA A 132 19.50 -2.22 7.04
N GLY A 133 20.29 -1.32 6.46
CA GLY A 133 21.58 -1.64 5.85
C GLY A 133 22.57 -2.20 6.87
N GLY A 134 22.62 -1.65 8.09
CA GLY A 134 23.43 -2.17 9.18
C GLY A 134 23.04 -3.59 9.59
N PHE A 135 21.75 -3.85 9.79
CA PHE A 135 21.26 -5.21 10.08
C PHE A 135 21.53 -6.18 8.93
N PHE A 136 21.32 -5.74 7.70
CA PHE A 136 21.57 -6.55 6.51
C PHE A 136 23.04 -6.99 6.40
N VAL A 137 23.99 -6.05 6.56
CA VAL A 137 25.43 -6.36 6.54
C VAL A 137 25.81 -7.30 7.68
N TRP A 138 25.28 -7.07 8.88
CA TRP A 138 25.52 -7.92 10.03
C TRP A 138 25.02 -9.35 9.83
N ASP A 139 23.80 -9.52 9.30
CA ASP A 139 23.22 -10.82 9.00
C ASP A 139 24.00 -11.54 7.89
N LEU A 140 24.48 -10.81 6.88
CA LEU A 140 25.34 -11.36 5.83
C LEU A 140 26.65 -11.91 6.39
N LEU A 141 27.36 -11.13 7.23
CA LEU A 141 28.62 -11.56 7.85
C LEU A 141 28.42 -12.79 8.75
N LYS A 142 27.35 -12.78 9.57
CA LYS A 142 27.00 -13.95 10.39
C LYS A 142 26.66 -15.16 9.55
N GLY A 143 25.94 -14.99 8.44
CA GLY A 143 25.60 -16.06 7.52
C GLY A 143 26.84 -16.73 6.92
N ILE A 144 27.87 -15.95 6.57
CA ILE A 144 29.15 -16.47 6.07
C ILE A 144 29.92 -17.23 7.16
N VAL A 145 29.99 -16.71 8.39
CA VAL A 145 30.78 -17.31 9.48
C VAL A 145 30.13 -18.59 10.04
N LYS A 146 28.81 -18.72 9.93
CA LYS A 146 28.06 -19.92 10.36
C LYS A 146 27.91 -20.98 9.27
N SER A 147 28.40 -20.72 8.05
CA SER A 147 28.43 -21.69 6.94
C SER A 147 29.74 -22.48 6.93
#